data_AF-D4D3J0-F1
#
_entry.id   AF-D4D3J0-F1
#
_cell.length_a   1.000
_cell.length_b   1.000
_cell.length_c   1.000
_cell.angle_alpha   90.00
_cell.angle_beta   90.00
_cell.angle_gamma   90.00
#
_symmetry.space_group_name_H-M   'P 1'
#
loop_
_entity.id
_entity.type
_entity.pdbx_description
1 polymer ?
#
loop_
_entity_poly.entity_id
_entity_poly.type
_entity_poly.pdbx_seq_one_letter_code
_entity_poly.pdbx_strand_id
1 'polypeptide(L)'
;MSLQPHKEWRFIIYTIPPLTGVASLGASYVWTRRAKSILYCLLSLSLVLSTLVSFAISFLILLPISMANYPGGAAMKQVHVLAHNTQPVITVHMDTLTCQTGATHFLEMPIPRSPMIYLPGSNDGSFPELKAGESRWIYDKTESEIEKRNSEFWGHIDYALVEDESVLRGMGNWRLIDNAYGYDGIRIVRPGTDNCYACGVETMILRTFFGDTGVDYWESFKAGARKHITRGWWVEARLAPKIRIMKHIR
;
A
#
# COMPACT_ATOMS: atom_id res chain seq x y z
N MET A 1 23.91 -3.43 -25.80
CA MET A 1 23.72 -2.63 -24.56
C MET A 1 23.55 -1.17 -24.98
N SER A 2 22.65 -0.41 -24.34
CA SER A 2 22.50 1.03 -24.63
C SER A 2 23.80 1.78 -24.35
N LEU A 3 24.17 2.70 -25.25
CA LEU A 3 25.40 3.52 -25.18
C LEU A 3 25.30 4.67 -24.18
N GLN A 4 24.12 4.91 -23.60
CA GLN A 4 23.90 5.99 -22.64
C GLN A 4 24.35 5.56 -21.23
N PRO A 5 25.25 6.31 -20.57
CA PRO A 5 25.74 5.97 -19.23
C PRO A 5 24.62 5.96 -18.17
N HIS A 6 23.75 6.99 -18.20
CA HIS A 6 22.59 7.09 -17.33
C HIS A 6 21.38 6.39 -17.97
N LYS A 7 20.62 5.66 -17.14
CA LYS A 7 19.48 4.84 -17.58
C LYS A 7 18.24 5.30 -16.83
N GLU A 8 17.32 5.88 -17.56
CA GLU A 8 16.02 6.28 -17.03
C GLU A 8 14.92 5.67 -17.91
N TRP A 9 13.81 5.29 -17.28
CA TRP A 9 12.69 4.65 -17.95
C TRP A 9 12.12 5.49 -19.11
N ARG A 10 12.14 6.82 -18.96
CA ARG A 10 11.63 7.76 -19.98
C ARG A 10 12.35 7.69 -21.31
N PHE A 11 13.57 7.13 -21.37
CA PHE A 11 14.29 6.99 -22.64
C PHE A 11 13.73 5.85 -23.50
N ILE A 12 13.09 4.85 -22.89
CA ILE A 12 12.56 3.68 -23.59
C ILE A 12 11.03 3.70 -23.72
N ILE A 13 10.31 4.51 -22.96
CA ILE A 13 8.84 4.55 -23.00
C ILE A 13 8.29 4.77 -24.42
N TYR A 14 8.98 5.55 -25.25
CA TYR A 14 8.57 5.86 -26.62
C TYR A 14 8.63 4.66 -27.56
N THR A 15 9.33 3.57 -27.20
CA THR A 15 9.31 2.34 -28.01
C THR A 15 8.05 1.53 -27.79
N ILE A 16 7.30 1.76 -26.70
CA ILE A 16 6.11 0.97 -26.36
C ILE A 16 5.00 1.09 -27.42
N PRO A 17 4.57 2.30 -27.85
CA PRO A 17 3.54 2.41 -28.88
C PRO A 17 3.87 1.71 -30.22
N PRO A 18 5.05 1.91 -30.86
CA PRO A 18 5.34 1.25 -32.13
C PRO A 18 5.49 -0.27 -31.98
N LEU A 19 6.10 -0.77 -30.89
CA LEU A 19 6.21 -2.21 -30.65
C LEU A 19 4.83 -2.86 -30.45
N THR A 20 3.94 -2.18 -29.73
CA THR A 20 2.55 -2.62 -29.55
C THR A 20 1.80 -2.64 -30.90
N GLY A 21 2.05 -1.65 -31.76
CA GLY A 21 1.50 -1.61 -33.12
C GLY A 21 1.96 -2.78 -33.99
N VAL A 22 3.24 -3.12 -33.98
CA VAL A 22 3.77 -4.29 -34.73
C VAL A 22 3.19 -5.59 -34.18
N ALA A 23 3.11 -5.74 -32.85
CA ALA A 23 2.51 -6.91 -32.22
C ALA A 23 1.01 -7.07 -32.57
N SER A 24 0.25 -5.97 -32.64
CA SER A 24 -1.18 -6.02 -32.97
C SER A 24 -1.44 -6.42 -34.42
N LEU A 25 -0.60 -6.00 -35.37
CA LEU A 25 -0.65 -6.47 -36.76
C LEU A 25 -0.42 -7.98 -36.86
N GLY A 26 0.58 -8.50 -36.14
CA GLY A 26 0.84 -9.94 -36.05
C GLY A 26 -0.33 -10.71 -35.44
N ALA A 27 -0.89 -10.21 -34.34
CA ALA A 27 -2.07 -10.81 -33.70
C ALA A 27 -3.29 -10.83 -34.63
N SER A 28 -3.55 -9.73 -35.36
CA SER A 28 -4.63 -9.64 -36.35
C SER A 28 -4.43 -10.63 -37.50
N TYR A 29 -3.20 -10.78 -37.99
CA TYR A 29 -2.86 -11.73 -39.05
C TYR A 29 -3.17 -13.18 -38.63
N VAL A 30 -2.84 -13.55 -37.40
CA VAL A 30 -3.13 -14.87 -36.82
C VAL A 30 -4.64 -15.06 -36.62
N TRP A 31 -5.32 -14.07 -36.02
CA TRP A 31 -6.73 -14.16 -35.67
C TRP A 31 -7.66 -14.32 -36.88
N THR A 32 -7.38 -13.58 -37.96
CA THR A 32 -8.15 -13.64 -39.22
C THR A 32 -8.04 -15.01 -39.90
N ARG A 33 -6.93 -15.73 -39.68
CA ARG A 33 -6.67 -17.07 -40.26
C ARG A 33 -6.98 -18.24 -39.34
N ARG A 34 -7.58 -18.00 -38.16
CA ARG A 34 -7.86 -19.04 -37.16
C ARG A 34 -8.58 -20.30 -37.70
N ALA A 35 -9.42 -20.15 -38.73
CA ALA A 35 -10.16 -21.27 -39.33
C ALA A 35 -9.40 -21.97 -40.48
N LYS A 36 -8.24 -21.48 -40.90
CA LYS A 36 -7.49 -22.00 -42.05
C LYS A 36 -6.66 -23.24 -41.70
N SER A 37 -6.18 -23.36 -40.47
CA SER A 37 -5.46 -24.54 -40.00
C SER A 37 -5.56 -24.69 -38.49
N ILE A 38 -5.33 -25.91 -38.01
CA ILE A 38 -5.27 -26.22 -36.58
C ILE A 38 -4.18 -25.37 -35.90
N LEU A 39 -3.05 -25.13 -36.57
CA LEU A 39 -1.99 -24.27 -36.04
C LEU A 39 -2.48 -22.83 -35.81
N TYR A 40 -3.18 -22.22 -36.77
CA TYR A 40 -3.73 -20.88 -36.58
C TYR A 40 -4.83 -20.84 -35.51
N CYS A 41 -5.62 -21.90 -35.39
CA CYS A 41 -6.58 -22.06 -34.31
C CYS A 41 -5.87 -22.06 -32.94
N LEU A 42 -4.85 -22.91 -32.76
CA LEU A 42 -4.05 -22.98 -31.52
C LEU A 42 -3.35 -21.65 -31.20
N LEU A 43 -2.76 -20.99 -32.20
CA LEU A 43 -2.14 -19.67 -32.00
C LEU A 43 -3.17 -18.61 -31.60
N SER A 44 -4.37 -18.62 -32.20
CA SER A 44 -5.45 -17.70 -31.82
C SER A 44 -5.96 -17.95 -30.40
N LEU A 45 -6.03 -19.22 -29.97
CA LEU A 45 -6.35 -19.58 -28.59
C LEU A 45 -5.25 -19.12 -27.63
N SER A 46 -3.98 -19.31 -28.00
CA SER A 46 -2.83 -18.84 -27.22
C SER A 46 -2.84 -17.32 -27.06
N LEU A 47 -3.27 -16.55 -28.07
CA LEU A 47 -3.42 -15.09 -27.94
C LEU A 47 -4.42 -14.73 -26.84
N VAL A 48 -5.61 -15.35 -26.85
CA VAL A 48 -6.63 -15.12 -25.82
C VAL A 48 -6.14 -15.58 -24.43
N LEU A 49 -5.51 -16.74 -24.35
CA LEU A 49 -5.02 -17.25 -23.08
C LEU A 49 -3.89 -16.37 -22.52
N SER A 50 -2.96 -15.93 -23.36
CA SER A 50 -1.85 -15.06 -22.94
C SER A 50 -2.33 -13.69 -22.44
N THR A 51 -3.38 -13.10 -23.03
CA THR A 51 -3.95 -11.85 -22.53
C THR A 51 -4.63 -12.05 -21.17
N LEU A 52 -5.39 -13.14 -21.00
CA LEU A 52 -6.02 -13.48 -19.72
C LEU A 52 -4.98 -13.75 -18.63
N VAL A 53 -3.93 -14.51 -18.94
CA VAL A 53 -2.82 -14.77 -18.00
C VAL A 53 -2.08 -13.48 -17.66
N SER A 54 -1.80 -12.62 -18.65
CA SER A 54 -1.16 -11.33 -18.41
C SER A 54 -2.01 -10.42 -17.53
N PHE A 55 -3.32 -10.39 -17.76
CA PHE A 55 -4.27 -9.65 -16.91
C PHE A 55 -4.27 -10.21 -15.48
N ALA A 56 -4.36 -11.53 -15.32
CA ALA A 56 -4.35 -12.17 -14.00
C ALA A 56 -3.05 -11.86 -13.23
N ILE A 57 -1.89 -11.99 -13.87
CA ILE A 57 -0.59 -11.65 -13.27
C ILE A 57 -0.55 -10.16 -12.90
N SER A 58 -1.00 -9.28 -13.80
CA SER A 58 -0.96 -7.83 -13.56
C SER A 58 -1.85 -7.44 -12.39
N PHE A 59 -3.06 -7.99 -12.31
CA PHE A 59 -4.05 -7.65 -11.29
C PHE A 59 -3.78 -8.31 -9.94
N LEU A 60 -3.43 -9.61 -9.93
CA LEU A 60 -3.29 -10.39 -8.70
C LEU A 60 -1.89 -10.32 -8.08
N ILE A 61 -0.87 -9.92 -8.84
CA ILE A 61 0.53 -9.90 -8.37
C ILE A 61 1.12 -8.50 -8.47
N LEU A 62 1.20 -7.93 -9.69
CA LEU A 62 1.95 -6.68 -9.91
C LEU A 62 1.27 -5.45 -9.32
N LEU A 63 -0.05 -5.32 -9.47
CA LEU A 63 -0.84 -4.24 -8.89
C LEU A 63 -0.68 -4.20 -7.37
N PRO A 64 -0.76 -5.34 -6.65
CA PRO A 64 -0.44 -5.35 -5.24
C PRO A 64 0.92 -4.79 -4.88
N ILE A 65 1.96 -5.34 -5.48
CA ILE A 65 3.34 -4.92 -5.23
C ILE A 65 3.50 -3.42 -5.50
N SER A 66 2.85 -2.91 -6.55
CA SER A 66 2.81 -1.49 -6.86
C SER A 66 2.13 -0.67 -5.75
N MET A 67 0.98 -1.11 -5.24
CA MET A 67 0.26 -0.43 -4.16
C MET A 67 1.09 -0.36 -2.87
N ALA A 68 1.89 -1.39 -2.57
CA ALA A 68 2.78 -1.40 -1.41
C ALA A 68 3.92 -0.38 -1.48
N ASN A 69 4.15 0.28 -2.62
CA ASN A 69 5.09 1.42 -2.69
C ASN A 69 4.49 2.73 -2.16
N TYR A 70 3.23 2.73 -1.71
CA TYR A 70 2.54 3.92 -1.19
C TYR A 70 2.10 3.76 0.28
N PRO A 71 3.02 3.44 1.23
CA PRO A 71 2.66 3.29 2.64
C PRO A 71 2.11 4.58 3.28
N GLY A 72 2.46 5.77 2.81
CA GLY A 72 1.96 7.04 3.36
C GLY A 72 0.45 7.22 3.20
N GLY A 73 -0.09 6.80 2.07
CA GLY A 73 -1.54 6.77 1.86
C GLY A 73 -2.24 5.77 2.78
N ALA A 74 -1.62 4.61 3.03
CA ALA A 74 -2.13 3.62 3.97
C ALA A 74 -2.10 4.14 5.42
N ALA A 75 -1.00 4.80 5.82
CA ALA A 75 -0.85 5.40 7.14
C ALA A 75 -1.93 6.45 7.43
N MET A 76 -2.23 7.30 6.44
CA MET A 76 -3.32 8.28 6.50
C MET A 76 -4.68 7.62 6.75
N LYS A 77 -4.99 6.55 6.00
CA LYS A 77 -6.24 5.81 6.20
C LYS A 77 -6.30 5.16 7.60
N GLN A 78 -5.20 4.59 8.07
CA GLN A 78 -5.12 3.97 9.40
C GLN A 78 -5.32 4.99 10.53
N VAL A 79 -4.60 6.12 10.51
CA VAL A 79 -4.75 7.15 11.54
C VAL A 79 -6.17 7.74 11.57
N HIS A 80 -6.80 7.89 10.40
CA HIS A 80 -8.20 8.28 10.32
C HIS A 80 -9.11 7.29 11.03
N VAL A 81 -8.99 6.00 10.77
CA VAL A 81 -9.80 4.97 11.45
C VAL A 81 -9.55 4.98 12.97
N LEU A 82 -8.31 5.18 13.39
CA LEU A 82 -7.92 5.12 14.81
C LEU A 82 -8.35 6.36 15.62
N ALA A 83 -8.30 7.55 15.02
CA ALA A 83 -8.47 8.81 15.73
C ALA A 83 -9.79 9.52 15.45
N HIS A 84 -10.56 9.12 14.43
CA HIS A 84 -11.83 9.78 14.09
C HIS A 84 -12.81 9.80 15.27
N ASN A 85 -13.38 10.97 15.55
CA ASN A 85 -14.32 11.23 16.65
C ASN A 85 -13.78 10.94 18.06
N THR A 86 -12.46 10.89 18.23
CA THR A 86 -11.84 10.76 19.56
C THR A 86 -11.74 12.11 20.28
N GLN A 87 -11.49 13.20 19.54
CA GLN A 87 -11.31 14.55 20.08
C GLN A 87 -11.82 15.62 19.09
N PRO A 88 -12.18 16.84 19.55
CA PRO A 88 -12.77 17.84 18.67
C PRO A 88 -11.86 18.34 17.55
N VAL A 89 -10.56 18.48 17.83
CA VAL A 89 -9.54 18.87 16.87
C VAL A 89 -8.44 17.82 16.93
N ILE A 90 -8.04 17.29 15.77
CA ILE A 90 -6.98 16.30 15.63
C ILE A 90 -5.88 16.89 14.76
N THR A 91 -4.69 17.04 15.32
CA THR A 91 -3.50 17.47 14.59
C THR A 91 -2.63 16.27 14.26
N VAL A 92 -2.35 16.07 12.97
CA VAL A 92 -1.50 14.99 12.46
C VAL A 92 -0.30 15.60 11.74
N HIS A 93 0.92 15.23 12.16
CA HIS A 93 2.13 15.55 11.43
C HIS A 93 2.49 14.44 10.45
N MET A 94 2.81 14.82 9.21
CA MET A 94 3.24 13.92 8.15
C MET A 94 4.68 14.22 7.76
N ASP A 95 5.54 13.26 8.01
CA ASP A 95 6.96 13.37 7.65
C ASP A 95 7.17 13.28 6.13
N THR A 96 8.36 13.64 5.66
CA THR A 96 8.70 13.73 4.24
C THR A 96 8.44 12.41 3.51
N LEU A 97 8.82 11.26 4.08
CA LEU A 97 8.55 9.96 3.47
C LEU A 97 7.04 9.70 3.33
N THR A 98 6.25 10.04 4.35
CA THR A 98 4.79 9.91 4.34
C THR A 98 4.18 10.72 3.19
N CYS A 99 4.62 11.96 3.04
CA CYS A 99 4.21 12.85 1.95
C CYS A 99 4.61 12.32 0.56
N GLN A 100 5.82 11.76 0.42
CA GLN A 100 6.31 11.20 -0.84
C GLN A 100 5.64 9.88 -1.24
N THR A 101 5.09 9.14 -0.28
CA THR A 101 4.56 7.78 -0.48
C THR A 101 3.03 7.72 -0.41
N GLY A 102 2.34 8.75 -0.89
CA GLY A 102 0.91 8.69 -1.17
C GLY A 102 0.00 9.38 -0.17
N ALA A 103 0.53 10.14 0.80
CA ALA A 103 -0.30 11.09 1.55
C ALA A 103 -0.68 12.26 0.61
N THR A 104 -1.93 12.24 0.12
CA THR A 104 -2.45 13.24 -0.82
C THR A 104 -3.63 13.99 -0.22
N HIS A 105 -3.93 15.18 -0.75
CA HIS A 105 -5.08 15.98 -0.34
C HIS A 105 -6.43 15.25 -0.51
N PHE A 106 -6.54 14.27 -1.42
CA PHE A 106 -7.74 13.46 -1.58
C PHE A 106 -8.01 12.53 -0.39
N LEU A 107 -7.00 12.26 0.44
CA LEU A 107 -7.14 11.47 1.65
C LEU A 107 -7.48 12.33 2.87
N GLU A 108 -7.31 13.64 2.80
CA GLU A 108 -7.61 14.55 3.91
C GLU A 108 -9.11 14.55 4.22
N MET A 109 -9.43 14.59 5.51
CA MET A 109 -10.82 14.62 5.98
C MET A 109 -11.46 15.96 5.62
N PRO A 110 -12.73 15.96 5.16
CA PRO A 110 -13.43 17.18 4.84
C PRO A 110 -13.60 18.04 6.10
N ILE A 111 -13.77 19.35 5.88
CA ILE A 111 -14.12 20.27 6.97
C ILE A 111 -15.48 19.84 7.54
N PRO A 112 -15.59 19.60 8.86
CA PRO A 112 -16.81 19.10 9.45
C PRO A 112 -17.93 20.13 9.32
N ARG A 113 -19.16 19.66 9.02
CA ARG A 113 -20.34 20.54 8.91
C ARG A 113 -20.80 21.09 10.26
N SER A 114 -20.56 20.32 11.32
CA SER A 114 -20.80 20.72 12.70
C SER A 114 -19.57 20.36 13.54
N PRO A 115 -19.06 21.29 14.36
CA PRO A 115 -17.93 20.99 15.23
C PRO A 115 -18.33 19.91 16.23
N MET A 116 -17.41 19.00 16.52
CA MET A 116 -17.62 18.02 17.57
C MET A 116 -17.76 18.72 18.93
N ILE A 117 -18.88 18.47 19.59
CA ILE A 117 -19.15 18.86 20.97
C ILE A 117 -19.00 17.61 21.83
N TYR A 118 -18.17 17.74 22.86
CA TYR A 118 -17.92 16.70 23.85
C TYR A 118 -18.40 17.20 25.21
N LEU A 119 -19.43 16.55 25.76
CA LEU A 119 -19.88 16.76 27.13
C LEU A 119 -19.49 15.52 27.95
N PRO A 120 -18.53 15.65 28.88
CA PRO A 120 -18.11 14.53 29.70
C PRO A 120 -19.29 14.05 30.56
N GLY A 121 -19.47 12.73 30.60
CA GLY A 121 -20.41 12.10 31.51
C GLY A 121 -19.93 12.12 32.96
N SER A 122 -20.79 11.72 33.89
CA SER A 122 -20.39 11.50 35.28
C SER A 122 -19.71 10.14 35.42
N ASN A 123 -18.64 10.07 36.22
CA ASN A 123 -17.91 8.82 36.49
C ASN A 123 -18.81 7.73 37.11
N ASP A 124 -19.86 8.13 37.83
CA ASP A 124 -20.84 7.22 38.45
C ASP A 124 -21.92 6.73 37.47
N GLY A 125 -21.86 7.13 36.19
CA GLY A 125 -22.81 6.73 35.14
C GLY A 125 -24.18 7.42 35.21
N SER A 126 -24.38 8.36 36.15
CA SER A 126 -25.63 9.11 36.30
C SER A 126 -25.92 10.07 35.13
N PHE A 127 -24.87 10.49 34.42
CA PHE A 127 -24.98 11.30 33.21
C PHE A 127 -24.19 10.62 32.09
N PRO A 128 -24.84 10.24 30.97
CA PRO A 128 -24.13 9.64 29.84
C PRO A 128 -23.20 10.67 29.18
N GLU A 129 -22.09 10.17 28.64
CA GLU A 129 -21.20 10.96 27.80
C GLU A 129 -21.91 11.31 26.48
N LEU A 130 -21.99 12.59 26.15
CA LEU A 130 -22.62 13.06 24.91
C LEU A 130 -21.56 13.54 23.94
N LYS A 131 -21.51 12.87 22.78
CA LYS A 131 -20.68 13.22 21.64
C LYS A 131 -21.58 13.50 20.44
N ALA A 132 -21.49 14.71 19.89
CA ALA A 132 -22.23 15.10 18.69
C ALA A 132 -21.32 15.87 17.74
N GLY A 133 -21.48 15.70 16.43
CA GLY A 133 -20.64 16.34 15.41
C GLY A 133 -19.40 15.51 15.03
N GLU A 134 -18.50 16.13 14.27
CA GLU A 134 -17.31 15.47 13.68
C GLU A 134 -16.02 16.19 14.08
N SER A 135 -14.93 15.42 14.23
CA SER A 135 -13.60 15.98 14.51
C SER A 135 -13.08 16.82 13.34
N ARG A 136 -12.52 17.99 13.64
CA ARG A 136 -11.76 18.79 12.67
C ARG A 136 -10.33 18.26 12.58
N TRP A 137 -9.84 18.05 11.36
CA TRP A 137 -8.48 17.57 11.11
C TRP A 137 -7.56 18.72 10.68
N ILE A 138 -6.35 18.72 11.20
CA ILE A 138 -5.26 19.62 10.84
C ILE A 138 -4.07 18.76 10.45
N TYR A 139 -3.58 18.96 9.23
CA TYR A 139 -2.46 18.21 8.68
C TYR A 139 -1.23 19.11 8.61
N ASP A 140 -0.23 18.81 9.42
CA ASP A 140 1.06 19.48 9.41
C ASP A 140 2.05 18.73 8.50
N LYS A 141 2.80 19.49 7.70
CA LYS A 141 3.77 18.99 6.71
C LYS A 141 5.14 19.68 6.89
N THR A 142 5.45 20.12 8.12
CA THR A 142 6.65 20.91 8.37
C THR A 142 7.91 20.11 8.08
N GLU A 143 8.72 20.53 7.10
CA GLU A 143 9.94 19.83 6.67
C GLU A 143 11.20 20.27 7.44
N SER A 144 11.13 21.38 8.18
CA SER A 144 12.29 21.98 8.85
C SER A 144 12.81 21.10 9.99
N GLU A 145 13.98 20.51 9.80
CA GLU A 145 14.66 19.69 10.81
C GLU A 145 15.02 20.47 12.09
N ILE A 146 15.13 21.80 12.02
CA ILE A 146 15.41 22.66 13.18
C ILE A 146 14.16 22.74 14.07
N GLU A 147 12.98 22.89 13.46
CA GLU A 147 11.71 22.97 14.19
C GLU A 147 11.32 21.61 14.77
N LYS A 148 11.52 20.53 14.00
CA LYS A 148 11.30 19.15 14.46
C LYS A 148 12.17 18.79 15.68
N ARG A 149 13.32 19.43 15.88
CA ARG A 149 14.17 19.20 17.07
C ARG A 149 13.60 19.81 18.34
N ASN A 150 12.74 20.82 18.24
CA ASN A 150 12.16 21.48 19.40
C ASN A 150 11.00 20.63 19.95
N SER A 151 11.02 20.34 21.25
CA SER A 151 9.93 19.60 21.91
C SER A 151 8.61 20.37 21.91
N GLU A 152 8.65 21.70 21.83
CA GLU A 152 7.45 22.55 21.80
C GLU A 152 6.63 22.33 20.52
N PHE A 153 7.30 22.08 19.38
CA PHE A 153 6.65 21.73 18.13
C PHE A 153 5.80 20.46 18.29
N TRP A 154 6.31 19.45 18.98
CA TRP A 154 5.57 18.19 19.16
C TRP A 154 4.42 18.29 20.18
N GLY A 155 4.41 19.31 21.04
CA GLY A 155 3.37 19.45 22.08
C GLY A 155 1.95 19.66 21.53
N HIS A 156 1.83 20.32 20.37
CA HIS A 156 0.55 20.62 19.73
C HIS A 156 0.11 19.56 18.70
N ILE A 157 0.94 18.55 18.45
CA ILE A 157 0.65 17.44 17.53
C ILE A 157 0.11 16.27 18.33
N ASP A 158 -0.99 15.67 17.87
CA ASP A 158 -1.62 14.53 18.56
C ASP A 158 -1.17 13.18 17.97
N TYR A 159 -0.96 13.15 16.65
CA TYR A 159 -0.47 11.98 15.92
C TYR A 159 0.68 12.34 14.99
N ALA A 160 1.68 11.46 14.90
CA ALA A 160 2.82 11.63 14.02
C ALA A 160 2.99 10.41 13.12
N LEU A 161 3.11 10.65 11.81
CA LEU A 161 3.38 9.66 10.77
C LEU A 161 4.83 9.79 10.33
N VAL A 162 5.73 9.04 10.98
CA VAL A 162 7.18 9.19 10.85
C VAL A 162 7.84 7.93 10.32
N GLU A 163 8.94 8.07 9.57
CA GLU A 163 9.75 6.92 9.13
C GLU A 163 10.49 6.29 10.33
N ASP A 164 11.21 7.14 11.06
CA ASP A 164 12.09 6.72 12.15
C ASP A 164 11.63 7.20 13.52
N GLU A 165 11.64 6.29 14.50
CA GLU A 165 11.41 6.60 15.91
C GLU A 165 12.46 7.56 16.49
N SER A 166 13.65 7.62 15.90
CA SER A 166 14.68 8.56 16.36
C SER A 166 14.25 10.01 16.24
N VAL A 167 13.36 10.32 15.29
CA VAL A 167 12.78 11.67 15.15
C VAL A 167 12.04 12.07 16.42
N LEU A 168 11.46 11.13 17.18
CA LEU A 168 10.67 11.41 18.37
C LEU A 168 11.43 11.19 19.69
N ARG A 169 12.69 10.73 19.63
CA ARG A 169 13.49 10.44 20.83
C ARG A 169 13.79 11.75 21.59
N GLY A 170 13.22 11.88 22.79
CA GLY A 170 13.43 13.02 23.68
C GLY A 170 12.42 14.16 23.53
N MET A 171 11.36 13.97 22.74
CA MET A 171 10.36 15.01 22.42
C MET A 171 9.01 14.80 23.12
N GLY A 172 8.99 13.99 24.18
CA GLY A 172 7.79 13.67 24.96
C GLY A 172 7.45 12.19 25.00
N ASN A 173 6.29 11.87 25.57
CA ASN A 173 5.78 10.51 25.67
C ASN A 173 5.00 10.15 24.41
N TRP A 174 5.68 9.52 23.46
CA TRP A 174 5.06 9.01 22.23
C TRP A 174 4.90 7.50 22.31
N ARG A 175 3.73 7.01 21.88
CA ARG A 175 3.45 5.58 21.82
C ARG A 175 3.16 5.16 20.38
N LEU A 176 3.83 4.10 19.95
CA LEU A 176 3.51 3.41 18.70
C LEU A 176 2.14 2.75 18.83
N ILE A 177 1.21 3.12 17.95
CA ILE A 177 -0.12 2.49 17.88
C ILE A 177 -0.15 1.45 16.77
N ASP A 178 0.38 1.79 15.60
CA ASP A 178 0.32 0.92 14.43
C ASP A 178 1.47 1.22 13.45
N ASN A 179 1.70 0.33 12.48
CA ASN A 179 2.68 0.49 11.41
C ASN A 179 1.99 0.40 10.05
N ALA A 180 2.35 1.31 9.15
CA ALA A 180 2.07 1.17 7.73
C ALA A 180 3.23 0.44 7.05
N TYR A 181 2.90 -0.68 6.41
CA TYR A 181 3.85 -1.52 5.72
C TYR A 181 4.01 -1.08 4.26
N GLY A 182 5.25 -1.08 3.80
CA GLY A 182 5.60 -0.82 2.41
C GLY A 182 6.52 -1.89 1.84
N TYR A 183 6.65 -1.90 0.50
CA TYR A 183 7.51 -2.84 -0.22
C TYR A 183 8.99 -2.67 0.17
N ASP A 184 9.67 -3.79 0.37
CA ASP A 184 11.07 -3.87 0.84
C ASP A 184 11.92 -4.81 -0.02
N GLY A 185 11.55 -4.97 -1.31
CA GLY A 185 12.30 -5.77 -2.26
C GLY A 185 11.78 -7.20 -2.43
N ILE A 186 12.56 -7.99 -3.17
CA ILE A 186 12.22 -9.37 -3.53
C ILE A 186 12.99 -10.33 -2.63
N ARG A 187 12.29 -11.32 -2.08
CA ARG A 187 12.87 -12.43 -1.33
C ARG A 187 12.71 -13.73 -2.09
N ILE A 188 13.80 -14.48 -2.17
CA ILE A 188 13.81 -15.83 -2.74
C ILE A 188 13.70 -16.84 -1.60
N VAL A 189 12.59 -17.55 -1.56
CA VAL A 189 12.31 -18.61 -0.58
C VAL A 189 12.91 -19.91 -1.09
N ARG A 190 13.76 -20.53 -0.26
CA ARG A 190 14.44 -21.79 -0.57
C ARG A 190 13.59 -23.00 -0.12
N PRO A 191 13.78 -24.18 -0.72
CA PRO A 191 13.14 -25.41 -0.25
C PRO A 191 13.48 -25.69 1.22
N GLY A 192 12.50 -26.04 2.06
CA GLY A 192 12.72 -26.49 3.44
C GLY A 192 12.70 -25.42 4.54
N THR A 193 12.46 -24.14 4.24
CA THR A 193 12.16 -23.12 5.25
C THR A 193 10.65 -22.98 5.48
N ASP A 194 10.20 -23.27 6.70
CA ASP A 194 8.79 -23.21 7.17
C ASP A 194 8.35 -21.85 7.71
N ASN A 195 9.08 -20.78 7.40
CA ASN A 195 8.79 -19.46 7.95
C ASN A 195 7.53 -18.85 7.31
N CYS A 196 6.51 -18.71 8.16
CA CYS A 196 5.24 -17.97 8.05
C CYS A 196 4.89 -17.41 6.66
N TYR A 197 3.92 -18.08 6.03
CA TYR A 197 3.50 -17.95 4.64
C TYR A 197 2.56 -16.76 4.33
N ALA A 198 2.38 -15.82 5.27
CA ALA A 198 1.33 -14.80 5.18
C ALA A 198 1.77 -13.32 5.18
N CYS A 199 3.08 -13.02 5.18
CA CYS A 199 3.58 -11.63 5.34
C CYS A 199 3.97 -10.94 4.02
N GLY A 200 3.31 -11.26 2.90
CA GLY A 200 3.55 -10.63 1.61
C GLY A 200 2.41 -9.67 1.21
N VAL A 201 2.69 -8.75 0.29
CA VAL A 201 1.70 -7.82 -0.27
C VAL A 201 0.48 -8.53 -0.87
N GLU A 202 0.71 -9.72 -1.42
CA GLU A 202 -0.29 -10.55 -2.09
C GLU A 202 -1.44 -10.92 -1.15
N THR A 203 -1.14 -11.35 0.08
CA THR A 203 -2.17 -11.79 1.05
C THR A 203 -3.03 -10.63 1.52
N MET A 204 -2.45 -9.44 1.71
CA MET A 204 -3.19 -8.24 2.10
C MET A 204 -4.24 -7.84 1.05
N ILE A 205 -3.89 -7.92 -0.23
CA ILE A 205 -4.80 -7.55 -1.31
C ILE A 205 -5.80 -8.65 -1.63
N LEU A 206 -5.36 -9.91 -1.65
CA LEU A 206 -6.27 -11.04 -1.82
C LEU A 206 -7.33 -11.06 -0.71
N ARG A 207 -6.93 -10.76 0.53
CA ARG A 207 -7.87 -10.61 1.64
C ARG A 207 -8.85 -9.45 1.43
N THR A 208 -8.38 -8.33 0.90
CA THR A 208 -9.21 -7.15 0.67
C THR A 208 -10.25 -7.36 -0.44
N PHE A 209 -9.89 -8.03 -1.54
CA PHE A 209 -10.78 -8.19 -2.71
C PHE A 209 -11.53 -9.52 -2.74
N PHE A 210 -10.96 -10.58 -2.18
CA PHE A 210 -11.48 -11.95 -2.26
C PHE A 210 -11.73 -12.58 -0.87
N GLY A 211 -11.53 -11.82 0.20
CA GLY A 211 -11.72 -12.29 1.58
C GLY A 211 -10.69 -13.34 2.01
N ASP A 212 -10.92 -13.92 3.18
CA ASP A 212 -10.06 -14.98 3.74
C ASP A 212 -10.02 -16.21 2.83
N THR A 213 -11.15 -16.55 2.18
CA THR A 213 -11.24 -17.66 1.22
C THR A 213 -10.30 -17.47 0.02
N GLY A 214 -10.15 -16.24 -0.48
CA GLY A 214 -9.25 -15.95 -1.60
C GLY A 214 -7.77 -16.10 -1.24
N VAL A 215 -7.41 -15.79 0.01
CA VAL A 215 -6.06 -16.03 0.54
C VAL A 215 -5.78 -17.53 0.59
N ASP A 216 -6.72 -18.33 1.09
CA ASP A 216 -6.56 -19.78 1.19
C ASP A 216 -6.40 -20.45 -0.19
N TYR A 217 -7.16 -20.00 -1.19
CA TYR A 217 -7.00 -20.47 -2.57
C TYR A 217 -5.63 -20.11 -3.16
N TRP A 218 -5.15 -18.89 -2.93
CA TRP A 218 -3.85 -18.46 -3.40
C TRP A 218 -2.70 -19.24 -2.75
N GLU A 219 -2.79 -19.47 -1.45
CA GLU A 219 -1.81 -20.27 -0.72
C GLU A 219 -1.81 -21.73 -1.20
N SER A 220 -2.98 -22.29 -1.47
CA SER A 220 -3.11 -23.62 -2.06
C SER A 220 -2.49 -23.70 -3.46
N PHE A 221 -2.74 -22.70 -4.31
CA PHE A 221 -2.13 -22.59 -5.64
C PHE A 221 -0.61 -22.47 -5.54
N LYS A 222 -0.12 -21.57 -4.68
CA LYS A 222 1.31 -21.34 -4.43
C LYS A 222 2.01 -22.60 -3.94
N ALA A 223 1.41 -23.31 -2.99
CA ALA A 223 1.92 -24.59 -2.50
C ALA A 223 1.97 -25.65 -3.62
N GLY A 224 0.94 -25.73 -4.44
CA GLY A 224 0.88 -26.63 -5.60
C GLY A 224 1.96 -26.33 -6.64
N ALA A 225 2.10 -25.07 -7.03
CA ALA A 225 3.12 -24.58 -7.95
C ALA A 225 4.52 -24.81 -7.39
N ARG A 226 4.74 -24.55 -6.10
CA ARG A 226 6.02 -24.76 -5.44
C ARG A 226 6.44 -26.23 -5.42
N LYS A 227 5.49 -27.13 -5.18
CA LYS A 227 5.72 -28.57 -5.16
C LYS A 227 6.00 -29.14 -6.56
N HIS A 228 5.21 -28.76 -7.56
CA HIS A 228 5.23 -29.42 -8.88
C HIS A 228 6.06 -28.68 -9.93
N ILE A 229 6.13 -27.35 -9.88
CA ILE A 229 6.77 -26.54 -10.93
C ILE A 229 8.17 -26.12 -10.48
N THR A 230 8.28 -25.48 -9.30
CA THR A 230 9.54 -24.83 -8.89
C THR A 230 10.36 -25.63 -7.89
N ARG A 231 9.97 -26.88 -7.58
CA ARG A 231 10.70 -27.81 -6.69
C ARG A 231 11.11 -27.20 -5.35
N GLY A 232 10.24 -26.41 -4.73
CA GLY A 232 10.49 -25.79 -3.44
C GLY A 232 11.02 -24.35 -3.49
N TRP A 233 11.26 -23.78 -4.67
CA TRP A 233 11.69 -22.37 -4.80
C TRP A 233 10.49 -21.44 -4.96
N TRP A 234 10.51 -20.25 -4.34
CA TRP A 234 9.49 -19.24 -4.59
C TRP A 234 10.08 -17.84 -4.54
N VAL A 235 9.44 -16.91 -5.23
CA VAL A 235 9.81 -15.49 -5.26
C VAL A 235 8.67 -14.72 -4.65
N GLU A 236 8.92 -13.99 -3.56
CA GLU A 236 7.92 -13.22 -2.84
C GLU A 236 8.34 -11.75 -2.72
N ALA A 237 7.37 -10.84 -2.76
CA ALA A 237 7.58 -9.44 -2.43
C ALA A 237 7.58 -9.26 -0.90
N ARG A 238 8.68 -8.72 -0.37
CA ARG A 238 8.83 -8.46 1.07
C ARG A 238 8.10 -7.17 1.44
N LEU A 239 7.42 -7.21 2.59
CA LEU A 239 6.91 -6.02 3.26
C LEU A 239 7.76 -5.71 4.49
N ALA A 240 7.99 -4.43 4.75
CA ALA A 240 8.60 -3.92 5.97
C ALA A 240 7.77 -2.72 6.49
N PRO A 241 7.73 -2.49 7.81
CA PRO A 241 7.17 -1.25 8.34
C PRO A 241 8.00 -0.08 7.80
N LYS A 242 7.36 0.83 7.05
CA LYS A 242 8.01 2.02 6.47
C LYS A 242 7.60 3.30 7.18
N ILE A 243 6.36 3.35 7.68
CA ILE A 243 5.84 4.50 8.41
C ILE A 243 5.23 4.01 9.71
N ARG A 244 5.61 4.66 10.80
CA ARG A 244 5.14 4.39 12.15
C ARG A 244 4.07 5.40 12.52
N ILE A 245 2.95 4.91 13.02
CA ILE A 245 1.83 5.72 13.47
C ILE A 245 1.96 5.89 14.98
N MET A 246 2.40 7.08 15.38
CA MET A 246 2.71 7.42 16.75
C MET A 246 1.59 8.31 17.30
N LYS A 247 1.18 8.08 18.55
CA LYS A 247 0.25 8.94 19.28
C LYS A 247 0.96 9.59 20.45
N HIS A 248 0.69 10.88 20.62
CA HIS A 248 1.17 11.63 21.77
C HIS A 248 0.35 11.28 23.01
N ILE A 249 1.02 10.90 24.09
CA ILE A 249 0.41 10.66 25.40
C ILE A 249 0.58 11.95 26.22
N ARG A 250 -0.54 12.63 26.44
CA ARG A 250 -0.66 13.75 27.37
C ARG A 250 -0.99 13.25 28.78
#